data_AF-A0A8T4IU43-F1
#
_entry.id   AF-A0A8T4IU43-F1
#
_cell.length_a   1.000
_cell.length_b   1.000
_cell.length_c   1.000
_cell.angle_alpha   90.00
_cell.angle_beta   90.00
_cell.angle_gamma   90.00
#
_symmetry.space_group_name_H-M   'P 1'
#
loop_
_entity.id
_entity.type
_entity.pdbx_description
1 polymer ?
#
loop_
_entity_poly.entity_id
_entity_poly.type
_entity_poly.pdbx_seq_one_letter_code
_entity_poly.pdbx_strand_id
1 'polypeptide(L)' 'MNESSSGTGPGTGRVVLLTTTHRVAPGLLSWPAWQALRTAHRVLCADPAHPQLPYVREAGVQ' A
#
# COMPACT_ATOMS: atom_id res chain seq x y z
N MET A 1 -13.01 13.20 -13.93
CA MET A 1 -12.63 11.85 -14.39
C MET A 1 -11.11 11.89 -14.53
N ASN A 2 -10.35 11.55 -13.49
CA ASN A 2 -8.90 11.78 -13.50
C ASN A 2 -8.18 10.57 -14.07
N GLU A 3 -7.60 10.75 -15.25
CA GLU A 3 -6.80 9.75 -15.94
C GLU A 3 -5.51 9.50 -15.14
N SER A 4 -5.43 8.31 -14.54
CA SER A 4 -4.21 7.84 -13.89
C SER A 4 -3.31 7.25 -14.97
N SER A 5 -2.30 8.00 -15.40
CA SER A 5 -1.34 7.55 -16.41
C SER A 5 -0.62 6.29 -15.92
N SER A 6 -0.96 5.14 -16.50
CA SER A 6 -0.25 3.88 -16.29
C SER A 6 1.07 3.93 -17.07
N GLY A 7 2.12 4.44 -16.41
CA GLY A 7 3.48 4.27 -16.88
C GLY A 7 3.82 2.78 -16.95
N THR A 8 3.67 2.20 -18.14
CA THR A 8 4.05 0.82 -18.48
C THR A 8 5.16 0.89 -19.52
N GLY A 9 6.31 1.41 -19.11
CA GLY A 9 7.57 1.23 -19.83
C GLY A 9 8.32 0.05 -19.20
N PRO A 10 8.75 -0.97 -19.96
CA PRO A 10 9.54 -2.06 -19.42
C PRO A 10 10.90 -1.49 -18.95
N GLY A 11 11.12 -1.45 -17.63
CA GLY A 11 12.42 -1.10 -17.03
C GLY A 11 12.38 -0.15 -15.84
N THR A 12 11.28 0.57 -15.59
CA THR A 12 11.22 1.53 -14.47
C THR A 12 10.54 0.93 -13.25
N GLY A 13 11.28 0.76 -12.16
CA GLY A 13 10.70 0.36 -10.87
C GLY A 13 9.63 1.35 -10.41
N ARG A 14 8.54 0.83 -9.81
CA ARG A 14 7.42 1.65 -9.30
C ARG A 14 7.48 1.75 -7.78
N VAL A 15 7.32 2.96 -7.26
CA VAL A 15 7.09 3.22 -5.83
C VAL A 15 5.65 3.69 -5.65
N VAL A 16 4.94 3.09 -4.69
CA VAL A 16 3.59 3.48 -4.30
C VAL A 16 3.64 3.99 -2.86
N LEU A 17 3.23 5.24 -2.66
CA LEU A 17 3.07 5.83 -1.32
C LEU A 17 1.62 5.64 -0.87
N LEU A 18 1.43 4.89 0.21
CA LEU A 18 0.14 4.72 0.85
C LEU A 18 0.03 5.70 2.01
N THR A 19 -0.82 6.71 1.87
CA THR A 19 -1.15 7.63 2.94
C THR A 19 -2.36 7.10 3.70
N THR A 20 -2.22 7.03 5.02
CA THR A 20 -3.32 6.68 5.92
C THR A 20 -3.51 7.80 6.94
N THR A 21 -4.69 7.87 7.52
CA THR A 21 -5.05 8.84 8.56
C THR A 21 -5.62 8.08 9.75
N HIS A 22 -5.44 8.65 10.94
CA HIS A 22 -5.96 8.12 12.21
C HIS A 22 -7.48 7.88 12.22
N ARG A 23 -8.22 8.45 11.26
CA ARG A 23 -9.68 8.29 11.16
C ARG A 23 -10.10 7.00 10.45
N VAL A 24 -9.23 6.40 9.64
CA VAL A 24 -9.55 5.15 8.95
C VAL A 24 -9.22 4.01 9.90
N ALA A 25 -10.24 3.28 10.33
CA ALA A 25 -10.05 2.15 11.21
C ALA A 25 -9.08 1.13 10.58
N PRO A 26 -8.28 0.43 11.39
CA PRO A 26 -7.41 -0.60 10.87
C PRO A 26 -8.13 -1.65 10.02
N GLY A 27 -7.54 -2.03 8.89
CA GLY A 27 -8.14 -2.97 7.93
C GLY A 27 -9.06 -2.35 6.87
N LEU A 28 -9.49 -1.08 7.03
CA LEU A 28 -10.36 -0.38 6.07
C LEU A 28 -9.59 0.35 4.95
N LEU A 29 -8.44 -0.19 4.54
CA LEU A 29 -7.74 0.34 3.36
C LEU A 29 -8.62 0.17 2.12
N SER A 30 -8.53 1.13 1.19
CA SER A 30 -9.22 1.02 -0.08
C SER A 30 -8.74 -0.20 -0.86
N TRP A 31 -9.58 -0.73 -1.75
CA TRP A 31 -9.19 -1.86 -2.59
C TRP A 31 -7.88 -1.61 -3.37
N PRO A 32 -7.66 -0.44 -4.01
CA PRO A 32 -6.39 -0.16 -4.70
C PRO A 32 -5.17 -0.18 -3.75
N ALA A 33 -5.33 0.28 -2.50
CA ALA A 33 -4.24 0.25 -1.52
C ALA A 33 -3.88 -1.20 -1.16
N TRP A 34 -4.89 -2.04 -0.92
CA TRP A 34 -4.70 -3.47 -0.70
C TRP A 34 -4.06 -4.18 -1.89
N GLN A 35 -4.43 -3.81 -3.12
CA GLN A 35 -3.84 -4.37 -4.32
C GLN A 35 -2.37 -3.96 -4.48
N ALA A 36 -2.02 -2.70 -4.20
CA ALA A 36 -0.64 -2.24 -4.20
C ALA A 36 0.22 -3.02 -3.20
N LEU A 37 -0.29 -3.24 -1.97
CA LEU A 37 0.41 -4.01 -0.94
C LEU A 37 0.67 -5.46 -1.37
N ARG A 38 -0.34 -6.17 -1.90
CA ARG A 38 -0.21 -7.58 -2.28
C ARG A 38 0.67 -7.82 -3.51
N THR A 39 0.85 -6.82 -4.36
CA THR A 39 1.64 -6.92 -5.61
C THR A 39 3.03 -6.32 -5.48
N ALA A 40 3.32 -5.62 -4.38
CA ALA A 40 4.62 -5.05 -4.13
C ALA A 40 5.67 -6.14 -3.91
N HIS A 41 6.83 -5.99 -4.53
CA HIS A 41 7.98 -6.86 -4.26
C HIS A 41 8.56 -6.61 -2.87
N ARG A 42 8.37 -5.40 -2.34
CA ARG A 42 8.83 -5.01 -1.01
C ARG A 42 7.89 -3.98 -0.43
N VAL A 43 7.49 -4.19 0.82
CA VAL A 43 6.77 -3.19 1.61
C VAL A 43 7.73 -2.59 2.63
N LEU A 44 7.65 -1.28 2.82
CA LEU A 44 8.45 -0.55 3.79
C LEU A 44 7.51 0.29 4.66
N CYS A 45 7.73 0.26 5.97
CA CYS A 45 7.05 1.11 6.93
C CYS A 45 8.08 1.68 7.90
N ALA A 46 8.18 3.01 7.97
CA ALA A 46 9.18 3.68 8.80
C ALA A 46 8.85 3.58 10.30
N ASP A 47 7.57 3.51 10.65
CA ASP A 47 7.11 3.37 12.02
C ASP A 47 6.76 1.89 12.31
N PRO A 48 7.56 1.17 13.12
CA PRO A 48 7.29 -0.22 13.44
C PRO A 48 6.03 -0.41 14.31
N ALA A 49 5.52 0.66 14.93
CA ALA A 49 4.31 0.68 15.74
C ALA A 49 3.08 1.19 14.96
N HIS A 50 3.18 1.37 13.64
CA HIS A 50 2.09 1.90 12.82
C HIS A 50 0.81 1.04 12.96
N PRO A 51 -0.36 1.63 13.25
CA PRO A 51 -1.56 0.89 13.66
C PRO A 51 -2.13 -0.06 12.60
N GLN A 52 -1.78 0.13 11.33
CA GLN A 52 -2.18 -0.78 10.24
C GLN A 52 -1.29 -2.03 10.13
N LEU A 53 -0.08 -2.04 10.70
CA LEU A 53 0.88 -3.14 10.52
C LEU A 53 0.39 -4.51 10.98
N PRO A 54 -0.32 -4.66 12.13
CA PRO A 54 -0.85 -5.96 12.54
C PRO A 54 -1.75 -6.57 11.46
N TYR A 55 -2.65 -5.78 10.90
CA TYR A 55 -3.64 -6.21 9.91
C TYR A 55 -3.03 -6.49 8.53
N VAL A 56 -2.03 -5.70 8.13
CA VAL A 56 -1.27 -5.93 6.89
C VAL A 56 -0.48 -7.25 7.00
N ARG A 57 0.13 -7.51 8.17
CA ARG A 57 0.84 -8.78 8.44
C ARG A 57 -0.09 -9.98 8.51
N GLU A 58 -1.25 -9.85 9.14
CA GLU A 58 -2.29 -10.88 9.15
C GLU A 58 -2.75 -11.26 7.72
N ALA A 59 -2.75 -10.30 6.80
CA ALA A 59 -3.04 -10.53 5.37
C ALA A 59 -1.86 -11.15 4.58
N GLY A 60 -0.75 -11.51 5.24
CA GLY A 60 0.43 -12.12 4.63
C GLY A 60 1.35 -11.15 3.88
N VAL A 61 1.15 -9.83 4.03
CA VAL A 61 1.99 -8.81 3.42
C VAL A 61 3.17 -8.48 4.36
N GLN A 62 4.39 -8.40 3.79
CA GLN A 62 5.63 -8.13 4.53
C GLN A 62 6.52 -7.08 3.84
#